data_AF-A0AA43Q570-F1
#
_entry.id   AF-A0AA43Q570-F1
#
_cell.length_a   1.000
_cell.length_b   1.000
_cell.length_c   1.000
_cell.angle_alpha   90.00
_cell.angle_beta   90.00
_cell.angle_gamma   90.00
#
_symmetry.space_group_name_H-M   'P 1'
#
loop_
_entity.id
_entity.type
_entity.pdbx_description
1 polymer ?
#
loop_
_entity_poly.entity_id
_entity_poly.type
_entity_poly.pdbx_seq_one_letter_code
_entity_poly.pdbx_strand_id
1 'polypeptide(L)'
;MKRNALVLITIFIGLLGCVSNPEKPYTQASGIEINRDECIKKVRSSNSPFYLGKQCSLELSELIQLFLPLESGVALSWEVAADVNTPINWKTIGRSSGCDGTSESLSAPERCGEIFVTEKGLIDHTVLEKTVQPGIWTILLFGSNAGVNKVELNVEADITLDHLLDNLKQSNLKLNLIAKNDPWYGATMKENLYDLKVSGKQDAWLKEDMSCGVSGEHCTFTLTIFHNKDEAIKTLQYQNHDMKFGQ
;
A
#
# COMPACT_ATOMS: atom_id res chain seq x y z
N MET A 1 -22.04 -76.64 4.07
CA MET A 1 -23.01 -75.61 3.62
C MET A 1 -22.66 -74.29 4.29
N LYS A 2 -22.06 -73.34 3.57
CA LYS A 2 -21.60 -72.04 4.10
C LYS A 2 -22.72 -71.01 3.95
N ARG A 3 -23.10 -70.35 5.04
CA ARG A 3 -24.04 -69.22 5.05
C ARG A 3 -23.26 -67.93 4.82
N ASN A 4 -23.61 -67.19 3.77
CA ASN A 4 -23.12 -65.83 3.53
C ASN A 4 -23.95 -64.85 4.36
N ALA A 5 -23.30 -64.10 5.24
CA ALA A 5 -23.90 -62.98 5.94
C ALA A 5 -23.79 -61.73 5.06
N LEU A 6 -24.94 -61.17 4.69
CA LEU A 6 -25.06 -59.89 3.99
C LEU A 6 -25.00 -58.79 5.04
N VAL A 7 -23.95 -57.97 5.04
CA VAL A 7 -23.82 -56.80 5.91
C VAL A 7 -24.47 -55.61 5.21
N LEU A 8 -25.60 -55.15 5.74
CA LEU A 8 -26.28 -53.93 5.31
C LEU A 8 -25.59 -52.74 6.00
N ILE A 9 -24.90 -51.89 5.25
CA ILE A 9 -24.34 -50.62 5.75
C ILE A 9 -25.36 -49.52 5.46
N THR A 10 -26.06 -49.07 6.50
CA THR A 10 -26.97 -47.92 6.44
C THR A 10 -26.14 -46.65 6.62
N ILE A 11 -25.96 -45.87 5.56
CA ILE A 11 -25.33 -44.54 5.61
C ILE A 11 -26.40 -43.53 6.00
N PHE A 12 -26.31 -43.00 7.22
CA PHE A 12 -27.10 -41.87 7.69
C PHE A 12 -26.53 -40.57 7.11
N ILE A 13 -27.25 -39.97 6.16
CA ILE A 13 -26.98 -38.62 5.66
C ILE A 13 -27.53 -37.64 6.70
N GLY A 14 -26.65 -37.12 7.55
CA GLY A 14 -26.97 -36.07 8.50
C GLY A 14 -27.29 -34.77 7.76
N LEU A 15 -28.52 -34.30 7.94
CA LEU A 15 -29.00 -32.98 7.54
C LEU A 15 -28.09 -31.90 8.14
N LEU A 16 -27.59 -31.02 7.26
CA LEU A 16 -26.92 -29.78 7.61
C LEU A 16 -27.85 -28.93 8.49
N GLY A 17 -27.54 -28.86 9.77
CA GLY A 17 -27.99 -27.76 10.62
C GLY A 17 -27.22 -26.51 10.22
N CYS A 18 -27.92 -25.52 9.65
CA CYS A 18 -27.44 -24.15 9.61
C CYS A 18 -27.28 -23.66 11.05
N VAL A 19 -26.08 -23.81 11.61
CA VAL A 19 -25.69 -23.07 12.81
C VAL A 19 -25.44 -21.64 12.33
N SER A 20 -26.47 -20.80 12.48
CA SER A 20 -26.32 -19.36 12.49
C SER A 20 -25.27 -19.03 13.55
N ASN A 21 -24.06 -18.70 13.12
CA ASN A 21 -23.02 -18.18 13.98
C ASN A 21 -23.55 -16.83 14.49
N PRO A 22 -23.88 -16.65 15.78
CA PRO A 22 -24.24 -15.34 16.25
C PRO A 22 -22.99 -14.48 16.09
N GLU A 23 -23.10 -13.44 15.25
CA GLU A 23 -22.14 -12.35 15.20
C GLU A 23 -21.91 -11.92 16.65
N LYS A 24 -20.77 -12.32 17.22
CA LYS A 24 -20.32 -11.71 18.45
C LYS A 24 -20.16 -10.23 18.10
N PRO A 25 -20.78 -9.29 18.83
CA PRO A 25 -20.39 -7.90 18.70
C PRO A 25 -18.91 -7.86 18.99
N TYR A 26 -18.10 -7.54 17.98
CA TYR A 26 -16.71 -7.19 18.19
C TYR A 26 -16.75 -5.99 19.11
N THR A 27 -16.50 -6.23 20.40
CA THR A 27 -16.07 -5.19 21.32
C THR A 27 -14.96 -4.47 20.58
N GLN A 28 -15.20 -3.19 20.25
CA GLN A 28 -14.16 -2.26 19.86
C GLN A 28 -12.99 -2.57 20.78
N ALA A 29 -11.93 -3.17 20.24
CA ALA A 29 -10.66 -3.16 20.93
C ALA A 29 -10.48 -1.69 21.29
N SER A 30 -10.31 -1.41 22.58
CA SER A 30 -10.05 -0.08 23.12
C SER A 30 -8.77 0.41 22.47
N GLY A 31 -8.91 0.85 21.23
CA GLY A 31 -7.86 1.38 20.40
C GLY A 31 -7.44 2.62 21.14
N ILE A 32 -6.14 2.69 21.39
CA ILE A 32 -5.50 3.99 21.47
C ILE A 32 -5.81 4.61 20.10
N GLU A 33 -6.91 5.34 20.01
CA GLU A 33 -7.19 6.22 18.90
C GLU A 33 -6.06 7.24 19.00
N ILE A 34 -4.97 6.96 18.27
CA ILE A 34 -3.84 7.86 18.19
C ILE A 34 -4.43 9.09 17.53
N ASN A 35 -4.80 10.06 18.37
CA ASN A 35 -5.54 11.21 17.94
C ASN A 35 -4.69 11.89 16.87
N ARG A 36 -5.18 11.91 15.64
CA ARG A 36 -4.52 12.53 14.48
C ARG A 36 -4.07 13.94 14.83
N ASP A 37 -4.90 14.68 15.55
CA ASP A 37 -4.59 16.03 16.00
C ASP A 37 -3.54 16.05 17.11
N GLU A 38 -3.41 15.00 17.93
CA GLU A 38 -2.35 14.86 18.92
C GLU A 38 -1.01 14.49 18.26
N CYS A 39 -0.99 13.61 17.26
CA CYS A 39 0.22 13.39 16.45
C CYS A 39 0.58 14.69 15.70
N ILE A 40 -0.36 15.35 15.03
CA ILE A 40 -0.13 16.62 14.34
C ILE A 40 0.33 17.71 15.33
N LYS A 41 -0.27 17.79 16.53
CA LYS A 41 0.17 18.73 17.57
C LYS A 41 1.56 18.37 18.08
N LYS A 42 1.89 17.11 18.31
CA LYS A 42 3.24 16.67 18.72
C LYS A 42 4.28 16.99 17.64
N VAL A 43 3.95 16.71 16.37
CA VAL A 43 4.75 17.08 15.20
C VAL A 43 4.99 18.59 15.17
N ARG A 44 3.94 19.40 15.26
CA ARG A 44 4.02 20.87 15.14
C ARG A 44 4.59 21.57 16.37
N SER A 45 4.50 20.96 17.55
CA SER A 45 4.98 21.54 18.82
C SER A 45 6.40 21.11 19.18
N SER A 46 6.94 20.06 18.57
CA SER A 46 8.34 19.73 18.72
C SER A 46 9.18 20.71 17.89
N ASN A 47 9.69 21.76 18.52
CA ASN A 47 10.77 22.61 17.96
C ASN A 47 12.11 21.86 17.81
N SER A 48 12.10 20.54 17.99
CA SER A 48 13.26 19.68 17.83
C SER A 48 13.04 18.82 16.59
N PRO A 49 13.86 18.96 15.54
CA PRO A 49 13.70 18.20 14.32
C PRO A 49 13.94 16.68 14.48
N PHE A 50 14.28 16.21 15.69
CA PHE A 50 14.94 14.91 15.85
C PHE A 50 14.12 13.75 16.40
N TYR A 51 12.89 13.93 16.91
CA TYR A 51 12.16 12.79 17.48
C TYR A 51 10.64 12.92 17.39
N LEU A 52 10.06 12.34 16.35
CA LEU A 52 8.81 11.60 16.56
C LEU A 52 9.18 10.20 17.03
N GLY A 53 8.59 9.76 18.15
CA GLY A 53 8.59 8.34 18.44
C GLY A 53 7.92 7.58 17.27
N LYS A 54 8.34 6.33 17.03
CA LYS A 54 7.77 5.37 16.04
C LYS A 54 6.23 5.23 16.04
N GLN A 55 5.54 5.89 16.97
CA GLN A 55 4.10 5.83 17.14
C GLN A 55 3.30 6.70 16.16
N CYS A 56 3.91 7.70 15.48
CA CYS A 56 3.17 8.61 14.59
C CYS A 56 3.64 8.60 13.13
N SER A 57 4.76 7.94 12.83
CA SER A 57 5.36 7.99 11.49
C SER A 57 6.16 6.74 11.18
N LEU A 58 6.46 6.54 9.90
CA LEU A 58 7.20 5.38 9.41
C LEU A 58 8.08 5.75 8.21
N GLU A 59 9.25 5.12 8.11
CA GLU A 59 10.11 5.30 6.94
C GLU A 59 9.43 4.76 5.68
N LEU A 60 9.59 5.42 4.52
CA LEU A 60 8.97 4.96 3.27
C LEU A 60 9.36 3.50 2.94
N SER A 61 10.61 3.13 3.21
CA SER A 61 11.10 1.77 2.97
C SER A 61 10.47 0.73 3.90
N GLU A 62 10.21 1.10 5.16
CA GLU A 62 9.46 0.26 6.11
C GLU A 62 8.00 0.15 5.64
N LEU A 63 7.43 1.24 5.10
CA LEU A 63 6.03 1.30 4.67
C LEU A 63 5.79 0.35 3.51
N ILE A 64 6.68 0.39 2.52
CA ILE A 64 6.65 -0.53 1.38
C ILE A 64 6.74 -1.98 1.87
N GLN A 65 7.61 -2.30 2.83
CA GLN A 65 7.79 -3.67 3.34
C GLN A 65 6.56 -4.22 4.08
N LEU A 66 5.81 -3.36 4.78
CA LEU A 66 4.55 -3.76 5.43
C LEU A 66 3.55 -4.32 4.43
N PHE A 67 3.55 -3.78 3.20
CA PHE A 67 2.64 -4.17 2.14
C PHE A 67 3.16 -5.27 1.22
N LEU A 68 4.30 -5.90 1.52
CA LEU A 68 4.76 -7.07 0.77
C LEU A 68 4.27 -8.37 1.41
N PRO A 69 3.67 -9.29 0.63
CA PRO A 69 3.33 -10.63 1.09
C PRO A 69 4.56 -11.40 1.57
N LEU A 70 4.34 -12.39 2.44
CA LEU A 70 5.40 -13.35 2.81
C LEU A 70 5.64 -14.35 1.67
N GLU A 71 6.83 -14.95 1.62
CA GLU A 71 7.21 -15.93 0.57
C GLU A 71 6.30 -17.18 0.48
N SER A 72 5.42 -17.41 1.45
CA SER A 72 4.46 -18.52 1.45
C SER A 72 3.42 -18.46 0.32
N GLY A 73 3.38 -17.38 -0.45
CA GLY A 73 2.39 -17.16 -1.53
C GLY A 73 0.99 -16.85 -1.02
N VAL A 74 0.87 -16.58 0.29
CA VAL A 74 -0.39 -16.14 0.90
C VAL A 74 -0.65 -14.70 0.50
N ALA A 75 -1.81 -14.44 -0.09
CA ALA A 75 -2.23 -13.10 -0.48
C ALA A 75 -2.20 -12.14 0.72
N LEU A 76 -1.92 -10.88 0.46
CA LEU A 76 -1.89 -9.86 1.51
C LEU A 76 -3.30 -9.66 2.08
N SER A 77 -3.45 -9.78 3.40
CA SER A 77 -4.74 -9.61 4.08
C SER A 77 -5.26 -8.18 3.95
N TRP A 78 -6.58 -8.01 3.92
CA TRP A 78 -7.24 -6.71 4.04
C TRP A 78 -6.92 -5.99 5.35
N GLU A 79 -6.53 -6.73 6.39
CA GLU A 79 -6.14 -6.21 7.71
C GLU A 79 -4.64 -5.91 7.83
N VAL A 80 -3.89 -5.95 6.71
CA VAL A 80 -2.47 -5.57 6.70
C VAL A 80 -2.26 -4.23 7.40
N ALA A 81 -1.26 -4.20 8.28
CA ALA A 81 -0.90 -3.03 9.07
C ALA A 81 -2.10 -2.37 9.78
N ALA A 82 -3.07 -3.17 10.25
CA ALA A 82 -4.15 -2.72 11.13
C ALA A 82 -3.79 -2.83 12.62
N ASP A 83 -2.61 -3.39 12.93
CA ASP A 83 -2.16 -3.61 14.30
C ASP A 83 -1.99 -2.28 15.04
N VAL A 84 -2.26 -2.29 16.36
CA VAL A 84 -2.11 -1.15 17.27
C VAL A 84 -0.71 -0.53 17.30
N ASN A 85 0.28 -1.21 16.74
CA ASN A 85 1.68 -0.76 16.68
C ASN A 85 2.04 -0.11 15.35
N THR A 86 1.13 -0.06 14.38
CA THR A 86 1.36 0.62 13.11
C THR A 86 0.78 2.04 13.15
N PRO A 87 1.53 3.06 12.72
CA PRO A 87 1.08 4.45 12.79
C PRO A 87 0.09 4.84 11.67
N ILE A 88 -0.51 3.86 10.99
CA ILE A 88 -1.46 4.10 9.90
C ILE A 88 -2.84 4.37 10.49
N ASN A 89 -3.37 5.55 10.20
CA ASN A 89 -4.73 5.91 10.55
C ASN A 89 -5.69 5.44 9.47
N TRP A 90 -6.25 4.24 9.63
CA TRP A 90 -7.25 3.69 8.71
C TRP A 90 -8.59 4.41 8.84
N LYS A 91 -9.09 4.92 7.71
CA LYS A 91 -10.43 5.54 7.62
C LYS A 91 -11.54 4.50 7.53
N THR A 92 -11.22 3.28 7.08
CA THR A 92 -12.18 2.20 6.89
C THR A 92 -11.75 0.92 7.62
N ILE A 93 -12.72 0.24 8.22
CA ILE A 93 -12.54 -1.04 8.91
C ILE A 93 -12.77 -2.16 7.88
N GLY A 94 -11.75 -2.43 7.06
CA GLY A 94 -11.80 -3.44 6.00
C GLY A 94 -12.40 -2.93 4.68
N ARG A 95 -13.01 -3.86 3.92
CA ARG A 95 -13.54 -3.65 2.57
C ARG A 95 -14.74 -2.69 2.58
N SER A 96 -14.54 -1.46 2.13
CA SER A 96 -15.56 -0.40 2.05
C SER A 96 -15.71 0.09 0.62
N SER A 97 -16.92 0.46 0.23
CA SER A 97 -17.18 1.14 -1.05
C SER A 97 -16.83 2.62 -0.92
N GLY A 98 -15.59 2.99 -1.26
CA GLY A 98 -15.16 4.37 -1.44
C GLY A 98 -14.47 4.98 -0.24
N CYS A 99 -13.36 5.66 -0.51
CA CYS A 99 -12.48 6.31 0.46
C CYS A 99 -12.74 7.81 0.64
N ASP A 100 -13.64 8.30 -0.19
CA ASP A 100 -13.99 9.69 -0.44
C ASP A 100 -15.49 9.83 -0.80
N GLY A 101 -16.24 8.73 -0.86
CA GLY A 101 -17.68 8.72 -1.16
C GLY A 101 -18.03 9.13 -2.59
N THR A 102 -17.04 9.33 -3.47
CA THR A 102 -17.20 9.92 -4.81
C THR A 102 -16.87 8.97 -5.97
N SER A 103 -16.33 7.78 -5.70
CA SER A 103 -15.84 6.88 -6.75
C SER A 103 -16.97 6.05 -7.39
N GLU A 104 -17.44 6.48 -8.57
CA GLU A 104 -18.23 5.68 -9.53
C GLU A 104 -17.39 4.64 -10.31
N SER A 105 -16.12 4.43 -9.94
CA SER A 105 -15.24 3.45 -10.57
C SER A 105 -15.61 2.02 -10.19
N LEU A 106 -15.69 1.13 -11.19
CA LEU A 106 -15.94 -0.31 -11.04
C LEU A 106 -14.87 -1.06 -10.23
N SER A 107 -13.74 -0.41 -9.92
CA SER A 107 -12.66 -0.92 -9.06
C SER A 107 -12.26 0.14 -8.03
N ALA A 108 -13.24 0.60 -7.25
CA ALA A 108 -13.03 1.53 -6.14
C ALA A 108 -12.00 0.97 -5.13
N PRO A 109 -11.18 1.82 -4.50
CA PRO A 109 -10.34 1.39 -3.38
C PRO A 109 -11.23 0.80 -2.29
N GLU A 110 -10.82 -0.37 -1.80
CA GLU A 110 -11.61 -1.12 -0.82
C GLU A 110 -11.15 -0.82 0.61
N ARG A 111 -9.96 -0.24 0.82
CA ARG A 111 -9.53 0.26 2.13
C ARG A 111 -8.60 1.45 1.99
N CYS A 112 -8.69 2.41 2.90
CA CYS A 112 -7.81 3.58 2.90
C CYS A 112 -7.39 4.02 4.27
N GLY A 113 -6.19 4.59 4.32
CA GLY A 113 -5.62 5.19 5.51
C GLY A 113 -4.72 6.35 5.17
N GLU A 114 -4.24 7.01 6.21
CA GLU A 114 -3.26 8.08 6.13
C GLU A 114 -2.09 7.78 7.05
N ILE A 115 -0.89 8.23 6.66
CA ILE A 115 0.32 8.09 7.47
C ILE A 115 1.27 9.27 7.25
N PHE A 116 2.03 9.64 8.28
CA PHE A 116 3.21 10.48 8.10
C PHE A 116 4.40 9.61 7.70
N VAL A 117 4.91 9.84 6.50
CA VAL A 117 6.14 9.18 6.06
C VAL A 117 7.33 10.01 6.50
N THR A 118 8.36 9.36 7.01
CA THR A 118 9.64 10.00 7.30
C THR A 118 10.72 9.53 6.36
N GLU A 119 11.79 10.31 6.32
CA GLU A 119 13.04 9.96 5.68
C GLU A 119 14.18 10.13 6.69
N LYS A 120 14.89 9.05 7.00
CA LYS A 120 15.97 9.03 8.00
C LYS A 120 15.52 9.60 9.36
N GLY A 121 14.26 9.38 9.71
CA GLY A 121 13.61 9.84 10.94
C GLY A 121 13.07 11.28 10.89
N LEU A 122 13.23 11.99 9.77
CA LEU A 122 12.80 13.38 9.60
C LEU A 122 11.47 13.46 8.82
N ILE A 123 10.54 14.26 9.32
CA ILE A 123 9.24 14.57 8.66
C ILE A 123 9.33 15.81 7.78
N ASP A 124 10.50 16.42 7.69
CA ASP A 124 10.72 17.64 6.94
C ASP A 124 11.92 17.39 6.01
N HIS A 125 11.82 17.82 4.77
CA HIS A 125 12.90 17.77 3.78
C HIS A 125 13.24 19.17 3.33
N THR A 126 14.51 19.50 3.18
CA THR A 126 14.91 20.77 2.56
C THR A 126 15.27 20.54 1.11
N VAL A 127 14.44 21.04 0.20
CA VAL A 127 14.70 21.04 -1.25
C VAL A 127 14.86 22.50 -1.68
N LEU A 128 16.02 22.85 -2.25
CA LEU A 128 16.30 24.20 -2.74
C LEU A 128 16.02 25.30 -1.68
N GLU A 129 16.51 25.08 -0.45
CA GLU A 129 16.31 25.97 0.71
C GLU A 129 14.86 26.10 1.20
N LYS A 130 13.90 25.35 0.63
CA LYS A 130 12.52 25.26 1.14
C LYS A 130 12.33 23.99 1.94
N THR A 131 11.83 24.14 3.16
CA THR A 131 11.35 23.01 3.95
C THR A 131 10.01 22.52 3.39
N VAL A 132 10.02 21.36 2.75
CA VAL A 132 8.84 20.64 2.28
C VAL A 132 8.64 19.46 3.22
N GLN A 133 7.49 19.40 3.88
CA GLN A 133 7.17 18.24 4.73
C GLN A 133 6.91 17.04 3.81
N PRO A 134 7.54 15.86 3.97
CA PRO A 134 6.95 14.60 3.54
C PRO A 134 5.55 14.56 4.12
N GLY A 135 4.63 14.80 3.20
CA GLY A 135 3.26 15.09 3.52
C GLY A 135 2.59 13.91 4.19
N ILE A 136 1.33 14.11 4.52
CA ILE A 136 0.46 12.99 4.84
C ILE A 136 0.33 12.17 3.56
N TRP A 137 0.78 10.92 3.60
CA TRP A 137 0.56 9.99 2.50
C TRP A 137 -0.79 9.33 2.67
N THR A 138 -1.54 9.29 1.58
CA THR A 138 -2.76 8.51 1.48
C THR A 138 -2.41 7.11 1.02
N ILE A 139 -2.86 6.12 1.76
CA ILE A 139 -2.71 4.70 1.43
C ILE A 139 -4.04 4.19 0.91
N LEU A 140 -4.04 3.54 -0.25
CA LEU A 140 -5.20 2.90 -0.83
C LEU A 140 -4.90 1.42 -1.10
N LEU A 141 -5.76 0.52 -0.65
CA LEU A 141 -5.68 -0.91 -0.91
C LEU A 141 -6.75 -1.32 -1.91
N PHE A 142 -6.34 -2.09 -2.92
CA PHE A 142 -7.19 -2.62 -3.98
C PHE A 142 -7.01 -4.12 -4.09
N GLY A 143 -8.09 -4.85 -4.37
CA GLY A 143 -8.02 -6.30 -4.45
C GLY A 143 -9.38 -6.95 -4.62
N SER A 144 -9.39 -8.26 -4.35
CA SER A 144 -10.59 -9.08 -4.36
C SER A 144 -10.94 -9.52 -2.94
N ASN A 145 -12.02 -10.28 -2.78
CA ASN A 145 -12.36 -10.88 -1.47
C ASN A 145 -11.24 -11.76 -0.90
N ALA A 146 -10.36 -12.31 -1.74
CA ALA A 146 -9.26 -13.17 -1.31
C ALA A 146 -8.07 -12.41 -0.73
N GLY A 147 -7.98 -11.09 -0.96
CA GLY A 147 -6.89 -10.26 -0.46
C GLY A 147 -6.57 -9.06 -1.36
N VAL A 148 -5.57 -8.31 -0.91
CA VAL A 148 -5.06 -7.10 -1.57
C VAL A 148 -4.12 -7.49 -2.71
N ASN A 149 -4.43 -7.02 -3.91
CA ASN A 149 -3.65 -7.25 -5.13
C ASN A 149 -2.68 -6.09 -5.40
N LYS A 150 -3.06 -4.88 -5.00
CA LYS A 150 -2.33 -3.64 -5.28
C LYS A 150 -2.47 -2.65 -4.12
N VAL A 151 -1.39 -1.93 -3.84
CA VAL A 151 -1.37 -0.83 -2.88
C VAL A 151 -0.92 0.44 -3.59
N GLU A 152 -1.63 1.54 -3.40
CA GLU A 152 -1.19 2.87 -3.84
C GLU A 152 -0.83 3.73 -2.63
N LEU A 153 0.31 4.39 -2.72
CA LEU A 153 0.81 5.36 -1.76
C LEU A 153 0.87 6.70 -2.50
N ASN A 154 -0.06 7.60 -2.17
CA ASN A 154 -0.25 8.87 -2.84
C ASN A 154 0.20 10.02 -1.94
N VAL A 155 0.90 10.99 -2.51
CA VAL A 155 1.25 12.23 -1.84
C VAL A 155 1.06 13.40 -2.81
N GLU A 156 0.36 14.43 -2.35
CA GLU A 156 0.37 15.74 -2.99
C GLU A 156 1.64 16.45 -2.55
N ALA A 157 2.53 16.75 -3.47
CA ALA A 157 3.86 17.20 -3.11
C ALA A 157 4.42 18.28 -4.06
N ASP A 158 5.03 19.29 -3.44
CA ASP A 158 6.05 20.17 -4.05
C ASP A 158 7.47 19.55 -3.93
N ILE A 159 7.58 18.25 -3.63
CA ILE A 159 8.83 17.54 -3.36
C ILE A 159 9.49 17.14 -4.68
N THR A 160 10.81 17.35 -4.80
CA THR A 160 11.59 16.72 -5.87
C THR A 160 11.89 15.27 -5.53
N LEU A 161 11.45 14.40 -6.42
CA LEU A 161 11.33 12.96 -6.21
C LEU A 161 12.66 12.18 -6.16
N ASP A 162 13.71 12.74 -6.75
CA ASP A 162 14.98 12.03 -6.92
C ASP A 162 15.60 11.63 -5.56
N HIS A 163 15.36 12.41 -4.51
CA HIS A 163 15.83 12.12 -3.16
C HIS A 163 15.14 10.92 -2.49
N LEU A 164 13.83 10.76 -2.68
CA LEU A 164 13.06 9.68 -2.07
C LEU A 164 13.46 8.30 -2.63
N LEU A 165 13.64 8.19 -3.95
CA LEU A 165 14.05 6.95 -4.60
C LEU A 165 15.50 6.56 -4.28
N ASP A 166 16.40 7.53 -4.19
CA ASP A 166 17.78 7.28 -3.82
C ASP A 166 17.89 6.71 -2.40
N ASN A 167 16.98 7.10 -1.51
CA ASN A 167 16.89 6.50 -0.19
C ASN A 167 16.29 5.10 -0.18
N LEU A 168 15.32 4.80 -1.06
CA LEU A 168 14.85 3.43 -1.23
C LEU A 168 15.99 2.51 -1.70
N LYS A 169 16.88 2.98 -2.58
CA LYS A 169 18.06 2.22 -3.02
C LYS A 169 19.09 2.00 -1.91
N GLN A 170 19.13 2.86 -0.89
CA GLN A 170 20.03 2.74 0.27
C GLN A 170 19.47 1.80 1.36
N SER A 171 18.22 1.36 1.23
CA SER A 171 17.57 0.47 2.18
C SER A 171 17.84 -1.01 1.87
N ASN A 172 17.21 -1.92 2.61
CA ASN A 172 17.22 -3.36 2.31
C ASN A 172 16.34 -3.76 1.11
N LEU A 173 15.69 -2.79 0.46
CA LEU A 173 14.93 -3.00 -0.78
C LEU A 173 15.88 -3.09 -1.97
N LYS A 174 15.76 -4.16 -2.76
CA LYS A 174 16.44 -4.27 -4.06
C LYS A 174 15.46 -3.86 -5.14
N LEU A 175 15.77 -2.77 -5.85
CA LEU A 175 14.98 -2.24 -6.96
C LEU A 175 15.77 -2.41 -8.27
N ASN A 176 15.25 -3.19 -9.21
CA ASN A 176 15.81 -3.29 -10.56
C ASN A 176 14.85 -2.64 -11.56
N LEU A 177 15.30 -1.63 -12.28
CA LEU A 177 14.48 -0.93 -13.28
C LEU A 177 14.13 -1.88 -14.44
N ILE A 178 12.85 -2.09 -14.68
CA ILE A 178 12.32 -2.92 -15.78
C ILE A 178 11.96 -2.05 -16.98
N ALA A 179 11.22 -0.98 -16.73
CA ALA A 179 10.73 -0.07 -17.76
C ALA A 179 10.85 1.36 -17.28
N LYS A 180 11.20 2.24 -18.21
CA LYS A 180 11.34 3.68 -18.00
C LYS A 180 10.59 4.42 -19.09
N ASN A 181 9.74 5.34 -18.69
CA ASN A 181 9.08 6.29 -19.55
C ASN A 181 9.50 7.70 -19.10
N ASP A 182 10.45 8.27 -19.83
CA ASP A 182 10.87 9.63 -19.61
C ASP A 182 9.81 10.58 -20.20
N PRO A 183 9.43 11.66 -19.50
CA PRO A 183 8.43 12.61 -19.99
C PRO A 183 8.79 13.12 -21.39
N TRP A 184 7.94 12.84 -22.38
CA TRP A 184 8.07 13.42 -23.71
C TRP A 184 7.65 14.89 -23.63
N TYR A 185 8.58 15.81 -23.96
CA TYR A 185 8.39 17.25 -24.20
C TYR A 185 6.96 17.76 -23.98
N GLY A 186 6.68 18.20 -22.75
CA GLY A 186 5.46 18.92 -22.39
C GLY A 186 4.41 18.10 -21.64
N ALA A 187 4.51 16.76 -21.58
CA ALA A 187 3.75 15.96 -20.63
C ALA A 187 4.56 15.82 -19.33
N THR A 188 4.05 16.38 -18.23
CA THR A 188 4.59 16.26 -16.86
C THR A 188 4.28 14.88 -16.26
N MET A 189 4.48 13.82 -17.05
CA MET A 189 4.23 12.44 -16.66
C MET A 189 5.53 11.64 -16.69
N LYS A 190 5.97 11.18 -15.52
CA LYS A 190 7.11 10.26 -15.36
C LYS A 190 6.56 8.93 -14.90
N GLU A 191 6.90 7.85 -15.61
CA GLU A 191 6.50 6.50 -15.22
C GLU A 191 7.71 5.56 -15.24
N ASN A 192 8.03 4.96 -14.09
CA ASN A 192 9.03 3.91 -14.00
C ASN A 192 8.43 2.66 -13.38
N LEU A 193 8.89 1.49 -13.80
CA LEU A 193 8.53 0.22 -13.19
C LEU A 193 9.77 -0.52 -12.74
N TYR A 194 9.76 -0.97 -11.50
CA TYR A 194 10.85 -1.69 -10.86
C TYR A 194 10.43 -3.10 -10.44
N ASP A 195 11.33 -4.06 -10.60
CA ASP A 195 11.33 -5.33 -9.89
C ASP A 195 11.74 -5.06 -8.45
N LEU A 196 10.86 -5.33 -7.49
CA LEU A 196 11.07 -5.07 -6.07
C LEU A 196 11.28 -6.40 -5.32
N LYS A 197 12.45 -6.53 -4.68
CA LYS A 197 12.84 -7.72 -3.91
C LYS A 197 13.25 -7.35 -2.50
N VAL A 198 12.70 -8.10 -1.53
CA VAL A 198 13.00 -7.98 -0.10
C VAL A 198 13.15 -9.38 0.49
N SER A 199 14.17 -9.58 1.31
CA SER A 199 14.43 -10.90 1.93
C SER A 199 13.24 -11.36 2.77
N GLY A 200 12.78 -12.60 2.57
CA GLY A 200 11.65 -13.18 3.32
C GLY A 200 10.27 -12.68 2.87
N LYS A 201 10.23 -11.94 1.75
CA LYS A 201 9.00 -11.43 1.14
C LYS A 201 8.86 -11.96 -0.29
N GLN A 202 7.63 -12.05 -0.75
CA GLN A 202 7.35 -12.37 -2.14
C GLN A 202 7.81 -11.22 -3.06
N ASP A 203 8.30 -11.58 -4.26
CA ASP A 203 8.60 -10.63 -5.33
C ASP A 203 7.37 -9.76 -5.64
N ALA A 204 7.61 -8.47 -5.86
CA ALA A 204 6.59 -7.50 -6.21
C ALA A 204 7.09 -6.54 -7.29
N TRP A 205 6.20 -5.68 -7.78
CA TRP A 205 6.56 -4.64 -8.75
C TRP A 205 6.16 -3.28 -8.22
N LEU A 206 7.12 -2.36 -8.18
CA LEU A 206 6.90 -0.99 -7.75
C LEU A 206 6.82 -0.11 -8.98
N LYS A 207 5.66 0.47 -9.24
CA LYS A 207 5.48 1.54 -10.23
C LYS A 207 5.61 2.88 -9.54
N GLU A 208 6.37 3.76 -10.15
CA GLU A 208 6.50 5.17 -9.83
C GLU A 208 5.72 5.95 -10.89
N ASP A 209 4.78 6.79 -10.46
CA ASP A 209 4.01 7.67 -11.32
C ASP A 209 4.01 9.09 -10.74
N MET A 210 4.30 10.08 -11.59
CA MET A 210 4.22 11.49 -11.23
C MET A 210 3.41 12.19 -12.30
N SER A 211 2.38 12.92 -11.89
CA SER A 211 1.57 13.75 -12.78
C SER A 211 1.48 15.16 -12.22
N CYS A 212 1.96 16.15 -12.99
CA CYS A 212 1.75 17.55 -12.63
C CYS A 212 0.70 18.20 -13.53
N GLY A 213 -0.08 19.13 -12.98
CA GLY A 213 -0.99 19.97 -13.76
C GLY A 213 -0.24 20.84 -14.79
N VAL A 214 -0.99 21.44 -15.71
CA VAL A 214 -0.44 22.27 -16.81
C VAL A 214 0.41 23.45 -16.31
N SER A 215 0.13 23.96 -15.10
CA SER A 215 0.94 25.02 -14.48
C SER A 215 2.25 24.52 -13.86
N GLY A 216 2.41 23.21 -13.66
CA GLY A 216 3.53 22.61 -12.93
C GLY A 216 3.55 22.91 -11.43
N GLU A 217 2.56 23.65 -10.91
CA GLU A 217 2.52 24.10 -9.51
C GLU A 217 1.98 23.03 -8.55
N HIS A 218 1.29 22.01 -9.07
CA HIS A 218 0.79 20.90 -8.27
C HIS A 218 1.10 19.59 -8.97
N CYS A 219 1.94 18.79 -8.32
CA CYS A 219 2.26 17.44 -8.73
C CYS A 219 1.64 16.45 -7.74
N THR A 220 0.98 15.44 -8.29
CA THR A 220 0.60 14.26 -7.55
C THR A 220 1.64 13.19 -7.82
N PHE A 221 2.14 12.59 -6.75
CA PHE A 221 3.02 11.45 -6.82
C PHE A 221 2.32 10.20 -6.30
N THR A 222 2.49 9.11 -7.02
CA THR A 222 1.91 7.81 -6.70
C THR A 222 2.98 6.73 -6.81
N LEU A 223 3.19 6.01 -5.71
CA LEU A 223 3.85 4.72 -5.72
C LEU A 223 2.80 3.62 -5.72
N THR A 224 2.87 2.72 -6.68
CA THR A 224 1.96 1.58 -6.77
C THR A 224 2.73 0.28 -6.60
N ILE A 225 2.40 -0.49 -5.57
CA ILE A 225 2.94 -1.83 -5.35
C ILE A 225 1.96 -2.83 -5.94
N PHE A 226 2.42 -3.60 -6.91
CA PHE A 226 1.67 -4.71 -7.52
C PHE A 226 2.21 -6.04 -7.01
N HIS A 227 1.30 -6.95 -6.63
CA HIS A 227 1.64 -8.33 -6.28
C HIS A 227 1.57 -9.29 -7.48
N ASN A 228 1.21 -8.77 -8.66
CA ASN A 228 1.13 -9.52 -9.92
C ASN A 228 1.89 -8.78 -11.04
N LYS A 229 2.80 -9.49 -11.71
CA LYS A 229 3.65 -8.95 -12.77
C LYS A 229 2.86 -8.48 -13.97
N ASP A 230 1.90 -9.29 -14.41
CA ASP A 230 1.14 -9.04 -15.63
C ASP A 230 0.25 -7.82 -15.44
N GLU A 231 -0.32 -7.63 -14.25
CA GLU A 231 -1.04 -6.41 -13.88
C GLU A 231 -0.12 -5.19 -13.93
N ALA A 232 1.06 -5.27 -13.30
CA ALA A 232 2.03 -4.17 -13.29
C ALA A 232 2.42 -3.75 -14.72
N ILE A 233 2.74 -4.72 -15.59
CA ILE A 233 3.12 -4.48 -16.99
C ILE A 233 1.96 -3.89 -17.80
N LYS A 234 0.72 -4.33 -17.56
CA LYS A 234 -0.47 -3.79 -18.24
C LYS A 234 -0.73 -2.32 -17.90
N THR A 235 -0.26 -1.84 -16.75
CA THR A 235 -0.47 -0.43 -16.35
C THR A 235 0.43 0.56 -17.06
N LEU A 236 1.48 0.09 -17.74
CA LEU A 236 2.37 0.93 -18.53
C LEU A 236 1.59 1.51 -19.72
N GLN A 237 1.31 2.81 -19.68
CA GLN A 237 0.38 3.47 -20.60
C GLN A 237 0.88 3.55 -22.05
N TYR A 238 2.17 3.32 -22.30
CA TYR A 238 2.84 3.58 -23.58
C TYR A 238 3.46 2.35 -24.25
N GLN A 239 2.77 1.19 -24.24
CA GLN A 239 3.29 -0.01 -24.91
C GLN A 239 3.50 0.09 -26.43
N ASN A 240 3.12 1.19 -27.09
CA ASN A 240 3.05 1.22 -28.56
C ASN A 240 4.02 2.15 -29.31
N HIS A 241 4.84 3.01 -28.68
CA HIS A 241 5.76 3.82 -29.50
C HIS A 241 7.23 3.92 -29.08
N ASP A 242 7.67 3.95 -27.81
CA ASP A 242 9.10 4.19 -27.51
C ASP A 242 9.64 3.64 -26.16
N MET A 243 9.06 2.58 -25.58
CA MET A 243 9.61 2.02 -24.33
C MET A 243 10.94 1.27 -24.55
N LYS A 244 11.99 1.70 -23.84
CA LYS A 244 13.26 0.96 -23.75
C LYS A 244 13.21 0.01 -22.56
N PHE A 245 13.19 -1.29 -22.82
CA PHE A 245 13.38 -2.30 -21.78
C PHE A 245 14.87 -2.39 -21.44
N GLY A 246 15.21 -2.35 -20.15
CA GLY A 246 16.58 -2.57 -19.69
C GLY A 246 17.03 -4.01 -20.00
N GLN A 247 18.21 -4.15 -20.60
CA GLN A 247 18.91 -5.44 -20.76
C GLN A 247 19.72 -5.77 -19.51
#